data_AF-A0A535P224-F1
#
_entry.id   AF-A0A535P224-F1
#
_cell.length_a   1.000
_cell.length_b   1.000
_cell.length_c   1.000
_cell.angle_alpha   90.00
_cell.angle_beta   90.00
_cell.angle_gamma   90.00
#
_symmetry.space_group_name_H-M   'P 1'
#
loop_
_entity.id
_entity.type
_entity.pdbx_description
1 polymer ?
#
loop_
_entity_poly.entity_id
_entity_poly.type
_entity_poly.pdbx_seq_one_letter_code
_entity_poly.pdbx_strand_id
1 'polypeptide(L)'
;MDDGGHARILFPDHERGAPIVAVADAAPHALAFLGGIHGVPVVPLGVPTFGQSGTIPDLYREAGIDRDHIVEAALVALELAGR
;
A
#
# COMPACT_ATOMS: atom_id res chain seq x y z
N MET A 1 6.66 -26.19 -14.09
CA MET A 1 7.01 -24.85 -13.60
C MET A 1 5.75 -24.03 -13.73
N ASP A 2 5.23 -23.50 -12.62
CA ASP A 2 4.21 -22.46 -12.67
C ASP A 2 4.76 -21.29 -13.47
N ASP A 3 4.07 -20.99 -14.55
CA ASP A 3 4.43 -20.13 -15.67
C ASP A 3 3.99 -18.66 -15.49
N GLY A 4 3.40 -18.31 -14.35
CA GLY A 4 3.16 -16.90 -14.02
C GLY A 4 3.56 -16.60 -12.59
N GLY A 5 4.68 -15.90 -12.43
CA GLY A 5 5.33 -15.62 -11.15
C GLY A 5 4.44 -14.92 -10.11
N HIS A 6 5.02 -14.64 -8.94
CA HIS A 6 4.29 -14.23 -7.73
C HIS A 6 3.24 -13.11 -7.92
N ALA A 7 3.49 -12.14 -8.80
CA ALA A 7 2.52 -11.07 -9.09
C ALA A 7 1.19 -11.59 -9.66
N ARG A 8 1.20 -12.68 -10.44
CA ARG A 8 -0.04 -13.29 -10.97
C ARG A 8 -0.88 -13.93 -9.87
N ILE A 9 -0.22 -14.54 -8.89
CA ILE A 9 -0.87 -15.20 -7.75
C ILE A 9 -1.42 -14.17 -6.78
N LEU A 10 -0.64 -13.12 -6.48
CA LEU A 10 -1.02 -12.09 -5.52
C LEU A 10 -2.07 -11.11 -6.07
N PHE A 11 -2.13 -10.92 -7.40
CA PHE A 11 -3.09 -10.07 -8.08
C PHE A 11 -3.88 -10.91 -9.11
N PRO A 12 -4.99 -11.55 -8.73
CA PRO A 12 -5.82 -12.30 -9.65
C PRO A 12 -6.47 -11.37 -10.68
N ASP A 13 -6.77 -11.90 -11.88
CA ASP A 13 -7.15 -11.08 -13.04
C ASP A 13 -8.35 -10.15 -12.80
N HIS A 14 -9.30 -10.57 -11.98
CA HIS A 14 -10.50 -9.79 -11.65
C HIS A 14 -10.23 -8.60 -10.70
N GLU A 15 -9.05 -8.54 -10.07
CA GLU A 15 -8.65 -7.48 -9.13
C GLU A 15 -7.62 -6.52 -9.73
N ARG A 16 -7.02 -6.83 -10.89
CA ARG A 16 -5.92 -6.05 -11.49
C ARG A 16 -6.28 -4.60 -11.84
N GLY A 17 -7.56 -4.26 -11.92
CA GLY A 17 -8.04 -2.89 -12.15
C GLY A 17 -8.30 -2.08 -10.87
N ALA A 18 -8.20 -2.71 -9.69
CA ALA A 18 -8.42 -2.02 -8.42
C ALA A 18 -7.19 -1.15 -8.07
N PRO A 19 -7.39 0.05 -7.48
CA PRO A 19 -6.28 0.81 -6.93
C PRO A 19 -5.69 0.07 -5.72
N ILE A 20 -4.42 0.34 -5.43
CA ILE A 20 -3.66 -0.40 -4.41
C ILE A 20 -3.36 0.54 -3.24
N VAL A 21 -3.65 0.08 -2.02
CA VAL A 21 -3.05 0.63 -0.80
C VAL A 21 -1.92 -0.31 -0.39
N ALA A 22 -0.68 0.17 -0.41
CA ALA A 22 0.47 -0.62 0.01
C ALA A 22 0.87 -0.20 1.43
N VAL A 23 0.96 -1.15 2.36
CA VAL A 23 1.35 -0.89 3.76
C VAL A 23 2.58 -1.71 4.07
N ALA A 24 3.67 -1.06 4.49
CA ALA A 24 4.91 -1.74 4.83
C ALA A 24 5.59 -1.10 6.04
N ASP A 25 6.19 -1.94 6.88
CA ASP A 25 7.20 -1.51 7.87
C ASP A 25 8.55 -1.26 7.15
N ALA A 26 8.54 -0.29 6.25
CA ALA A 26 9.64 0.09 5.38
C ALA A 26 9.39 1.51 4.85
N ALA A 27 10.32 2.06 4.07
CA ALA A 27 10.11 3.35 3.41
C ALA A 27 8.80 3.33 2.58
N PRO A 28 7.94 4.37 2.65
CA PRO A 28 6.60 4.34 2.03
C PRO A 28 6.62 3.90 0.56
N HIS A 29 7.58 4.40 -0.22
CA HIS A 29 7.66 4.15 -1.66
C HIS A 29 8.25 2.78 -2.06
N ALA A 30 8.63 1.92 -1.10
CA ALA A 30 9.26 0.63 -1.39
C ALA A 30 8.42 -0.29 -2.28
N LEU A 31 7.08 -0.18 -2.20
CA LEU A 31 6.13 -0.96 -2.98
C LEU A 31 5.35 -0.12 -4.00
N ALA A 32 5.71 1.15 -4.20
CA ALA A 32 4.98 2.03 -5.11
C ALA A 32 4.99 1.54 -6.57
N PHE A 33 6.00 0.75 -6.96
CA PHE A 33 6.10 0.17 -8.30
C PHE A 33 4.93 -0.79 -8.65
N LEU A 34 4.22 -1.33 -7.66
CA LEU A 34 3.13 -2.29 -7.89
C LEU A 34 2.00 -1.69 -8.74
N GLY A 35 1.71 -0.39 -8.57
CA GLY A 35 0.74 0.31 -9.42
C GLY A 35 1.13 0.32 -10.90
N GLY A 36 2.43 0.35 -11.20
CA GLY A 36 2.97 0.30 -12.56
C GLY A 36 2.79 -1.06 -13.26
N ILE A 37 2.56 -2.15 -12.53
CA ILE A 37 2.36 -3.49 -13.12
C ILE A 37 1.05 -3.53 -13.93
N HIS A 38 0.00 -2.86 -13.44
CA HIS A 38 -1.33 -2.85 -14.06
C HIS A 38 -1.83 -1.46 -14.45
N GLY A 39 -1.02 -0.41 -14.25
CA GLY A 39 -1.40 0.97 -14.56
C GLY A 39 -2.48 1.52 -13.63
N VAL A 40 -2.51 1.07 -12.37
CA VAL A 40 -3.50 1.49 -11.37
C VAL A 40 -2.91 2.47 -10.36
N PRO A 41 -3.72 3.35 -9.75
CA PRO A 41 -3.26 4.20 -8.66
C PRO A 41 -2.69 3.40 -7.49
N VAL A 42 -1.68 3.95 -6.82
CA VAL A 42 -1.08 3.40 -5.60
C VAL A 42 -1.08 4.48 -4.52
N VAL A 43 -1.50 4.14 -3.31
CA VAL A 43 -1.34 4.98 -2.11
C VAL A 43 -0.40 4.25 -1.15
N PRO A 44 0.89 4.65 -1.10
CA PRO A 44 1.89 4.00 -0.28
C PRO A 44 1.89 4.53 1.15
N LEU A 45 1.74 3.63 2.11
CA LEU A 45 1.93 3.87 3.55
C LEU A 45 3.16 3.11 4.03
N GLY A 46 3.97 3.76 4.86
CA GLY A 46 5.14 3.16 5.47
C GLY A 46 5.86 4.12 6.40
N VAL A 47 7.02 3.73 6.89
CA VAL A 47 7.78 4.44 7.92
C VAL A 47 8.66 5.53 7.29
N PRO A 48 8.36 6.83 7.47
CA PRO A 48 9.13 7.91 6.87
C PRO A 48 10.42 8.24 7.64
N THR A 49 10.43 7.98 8.95
CA THR A 49 11.54 8.29 9.86
C THR A 49 11.66 7.20 10.92
N PHE A 50 12.89 6.96 11.40
CA PHE A 50 13.19 5.96 12.43
C PHE A 50 13.65 6.64 13.74
N GLY A 51 13.62 5.88 14.84
CA GLY A 51 14.16 6.31 16.15
C GLY A 51 13.13 6.75 17.18
N GLN A 52 11.84 6.63 16.87
CA GLN A 52 10.76 6.89 17.82
C GLN A 52 10.65 5.79 18.87
N SER A 53 10.21 6.16 20.07
CA SER A 53 9.94 5.24 21.18
C SER A 53 8.53 5.46 21.69
N GLY A 54 7.80 4.38 21.95
CA GLY A 54 6.40 4.45 22.37
C GLY A 54 5.75 3.07 22.38
N THR A 55 4.43 3.05 22.56
CA THR A 55 3.67 1.82 22.39
C THR A 55 3.51 1.49 20.90
N ILE A 56 3.27 0.22 20.55
CA ILE A 56 3.04 -0.17 19.15
C ILE A 56 1.94 0.68 18.49
N PRO A 57 0.76 0.91 19.12
CA PRO A 57 -0.25 1.81 18.56
C PRO A 57 0.23 3.24 18.30
N ASP A 58 1.03 3.80 19.20
CA ASP A 58 1.57 5.16 19.02
C ASP A 58 2.54 5.20 17.84
N LEU A 59 3.39 4.19 17.71
CA LEU A 59 4.35 4.09 16.61
C LEU A 59 3.67 3.88 15.25
N TYR A 60 2.58 3.10 15.19
CA TYR A 60 1.81 2.94 13.95
C TYR A 60 1.09 4.24 13.56
N ARG A 61 0.57 4.99 14.54
CA ARG A 61 -0.03 6.30 14.30
C ARG A 61 1.00 7.30 13.80
N GLU A 62 2.17 7.36 14.45
CA GLU A 62 3.29 8.22 14.06
C GLU A 62 3.81 7.88 12.66
N ALA A 63 3.90 6.60 12.32
CA ALA A 63 4.29 6.15 10.98
C ALA A 63 3.17 6.25 9.93
N GLY A 64 1.93 6.63 10.31
CA GLY A 64 0.80 6.70 9.38
C GLY A 64 0.36 5.36 8.79
N ILE A 65 0.62 4.25 9.52
CA ILE A 65 0.22 2.88 9.13
C ILE A 65 -0.82 2.29 10.08
N ASP A 66 -1.41 3.11 10.95
CA ASP A 66 -2.53 2.66 11.78
C ASP A 66 -3.82 2.48 10.95
N ARG A 67 -4.83 1.93 11.61
CA ARG A 67 -6.12 1.63 10.96
C ARG A 67 -6.73 2.85 10.27
N ASP A 68 -6.67 4.02 10.91
CA ASP A 68 -7.37 5.20 10.41
C ASP A 68 -6.69 5.73 9.16
N HIS A 69 -5.36 5.75 9.13
CA HIS A 69 -4.60 6.10 7.93
C HIS A 69 -4.79 5.10 6.79
N ILE A 70 -4.90 3.80 7.08
CA ILE A 70 -5.19 2.78 6.05
C ILE A 70 -6.57 3.03 5.41
N VAL A 71 -7.58 3.36 6.21
CA VAL A 71 -8.93 3.68 5.69
C VAL A 71 -8.90 4.96 4.86
N GLU A 72 -8.23 6.01 5.32
CA GLU A 72 -8.08 7.25 4.57
C GLU A 72 -7.37 7.00 3.23
N ALA A 73 -6.28 6.24 3.24
CA ALA A 73 -5.56 5.85 2.03
C ALA A 73 -6.45 5.08 1.04
N ALA A 74 -7.33 4.20 1.54
CA ALA A 74 -8.29 3.50 0.70
C ALA A 74 -9.31 4.44 0.06
N LEU A 75 -9.80 5.44 0.79
CA LEU A 75 -10.70 6.46 0.24
C LEU A 75 -10.00 7.31 -0.83
N VAL A 76 -8.76 7.72 -0.59
CA VAL A 76 -7.93 8.43 -1.57
C VAL A 76 -7.68 7.57 -2.81
N ALA A 77 -7.37 6.28 -2.62
CA ALA A 77 -7.17 5.33 -3.71
C ALA A 77 -8.40 5.19 -4.61
N LEU A 78 -9.60 5.11 -4.02
CA LEU A 78 -10.87 5.06 -4.76
C LEU A 78 -11.15 6.34 -5.54
N GLU A 79 -10.88 7.51 -4.93
CA GLU A 79 -11.02 8.80 -5.59
C GLU A 79 -10.07 8.92 -6.80
N LEU A 80 -8.82 8.47 -6.65
CA LEU A 80 -7.84 8.48 -7.74
C LEU A 80 -8.23 7.53 -8.89
N ALA A 81 -8.89 6.41 -8.60
CA ALA A 81 -9.34 5.45 -9.61
C ALA A 81 -10.60 5.88 -10.35
N GLY A 82 -11.40 6.78 -9.77
CA GLY A 82 -12.60 7.35 -10.40
C GLY A 82 -12.33 8.50 -11.38
N ARG A 83 -11.07 8.91 -11.53
CA ARG A 83 -10.62 9.96 -12.46
C ARG A 83 -10.10 9.36 -13.76
#